data_AF-A0A2U3LKD4-F1
#
_entry.id   AF-A0A2U3LKD4-F1
#
_cell.length_a   1.000
_cell.length_b   1.000
_cell.length_c   1.000
_cell.angle_alpha   90.00
_cell.angle_beta   90.00
_cell.angle_gamma   90.00
#
_symmetry.space_group_name_H-M   'P 1'
#
loop_
_entity.id
_entity.type
_entity.pdbx_description
1 polymer ?
#
loop_
_entity_poly.entity_id
_entity_poly.type
_entity_poly.pdbx_seq_one_letter_code
_entity_poly.pdbx_strand_id
1 'polypeptide(L)' 'MSQLTVRNIPPEIVRALRVRAARNGRSAESEHRLILAQVLESEAADFWVRADARRAQSRKQRSDSAALQREMRDER' A
#
# COMPACT_ATOMS: atom_id res chain seq x y z
N MET A 1 12.00 16.50 -1.39
CA MET A 1 11.07 16.40 -2.54
C MET A 1 11.43 15.16 -3.33
N SER A 2 10.47 14.28 -3.57
CA SER A 2 10.67 13.06 -4.37
C SER A 2 10.15 13.28 -5.79
N GLN A 3 10.94 12.92 -6.79
CA GLN A 3 10.56 12.97 -8.20
C GLN A 3 10.48 11.55 -8.74
N LEU A 4 9.38 11.23 -9.43
CA LEU A 4 9.15 9.94 -10.06
C LEU A 4 9.12 10.12 -11.58
N THR A 5 10.04 9.45 -12.28
CA THR A 5 10.12 9.48 -13.74
C THR A 5 9.80 8.10 -14.29
N VAL A 6 8.71 7.99 -15.04
CA VAL A 6 8.31 6.75 -15.71
C VAL A 6 8.74 6.84 -17.17
N ARG A 7 9.58 5.89 -17.61
CA ARG A 7 10.12 5.84 -18.97
C ARG A 7 9.34 4.86 -19.83
N ASN A 8 9.43 5.04 -21.16
CA ASN A 8 8.88 4.13 -22.15
C ASN A 8 7.36 3.89 -22.01
N ILE A 9 6.59 4.95 -21.77
CA ILE A 9 5.14 4.86 -21.69
C ILE A 9 4.55 4.82 -23.11
N PRO A 10 3.65 3.86 -23.40
CA PRO A 10 2.93 3.83 -24.67
C PRO A 10 2.14 5.14 -24.92
N PRO A 11 2.14 5.66 -26.16
CA PRO A 11 1.53 6.96 -26.48
C PRO A 11 0.02 6.99 -26.24
N GLU A 12 -0.68 5.85 -26.32
CA GLU A 12 -2.09 5.71 -25.98
C GLU A 12 -2.38 6.00 -24.51
N ILE A 13 -1.50 5.62 -23.59
CA ILE A 13 -1.66 5.88 -22.15
C ILE A 13 -1.49 7.38 -21.89
N VAL A 14 -0.50 8.01 -22.51
CA VAL A 14 -0.28 9.46 -22.39
C VAL A 14 -1.48 10.25 -22.92
N ARG A 15 -2.06 9.80 -24.05
CA ARG A 15 -3.29 10.39 -24.60
C ARG A 15 -4.48 10.23 -23.66
N ALA A 16 -4.70 9.02 -23.15
CA ALA A 16 -5.79 8.75 -22.20
C ALA A 16 -5.66 9.60 -20.93
N LEU A 17 -4.44 9.73 -20.39
CA LEU A 17 -4.16 10.56 -19.21
C LEU A 17 -4.46 12.04 -19.48
N ARG A 18 -4.03 12.58 -20.63
CA ARG A 18 -4.33 13.98 -21.02
C ARG A 18 -5.82 14.24 -21.17
N VAL A 19 -6.56 13.33 -21.83
CA VAL A 19 -8.01 13.45 -21.98
C VAL A 19 -8.70 13.44 -20.63
N ARG A 20 -8.30 12.54 -19.73
CA ARG A 20 -8.84 12.46 -18.37
C ARG A 20 -8.53 13.73 -17.56
N ALA A 21 -7.30 14.22 -17.64
CA ALA A 21 -6.89 15.46 -16.96
C ALA A 21 -7.69 16.67 -17.45
N ALA A 22 -7.89 16.80 -18.78
CA ALA A 22 -8.70 17.87 -19.37
C ALA A 22 -10.16 17.81 -18.91
N ARG A 23 -10.76 16.61 -18.84
CA ARG A 23 -12.12 16.42 -18.32
C ARG A 23 -12.27 16.86 -16.87
N ASN A 24 -11.23 16.65 -16.05
CA ASN A 24 -11.21 17.02 -14.65
C ASN A 24 -10.72 18.47 -14.40
N GLY A 25 -10.40 19.23 -15.44
CA GLY A 25 -9.86 20.60 -15.32
C GLY A 25 -8.49 20.66 -14.65
N ARG A 26 -7.66 19.63 -14.80
CA ARG A 26 -6.36 19.47 -14.13
C ARG A 26 -5.22 19.30 -15.13
N SER A 27 -3.99 19.56 -14.68
CA SER A 27 -2.81 19.22 -15.47
C SER A 27 -2.61 17.69 -15.50
N ALA A 28 -1.92 17.20 -16.52
CA ALA A 28 -1.61 15.77 -16.63
C ALA A 28 -0.79 15.25 -15.45
N GLU A 29 0.09 16.08 -14.88
CA GLU A 29 0.87 15.77 -13.69
C GLU A 29 -0.01 15.66 -12.44
N SER A 30 -0.93 16.61 -12.23
CA SER A 30 -1.87 16.56 -11.11
C SER A 30 -2.78 15.35 -11.18
N GLU A 31 -3.29 15.01 -12.37
CA GLU A 31 -4.09 13.80 -12.58
C GLU A 31 -3.27 12.52 -12.31
N HIS A 32 -2.01 12.48 -12.77
CA HIS A 32 -1.09 11.39 -12.48
C HIS A 32 -0.93 11.17 -10.97
N ARG A 33 -0.70 12.25 -10.21
CA ARG A 33 -0.50 12.16 -8.75
C ARG A 33 -1.74 11.65 -8.05
N LEU A 34 -2.91 12.08 -8.48
CA LEU A 34 -4.18 11.63 -7.90
C LEU A 34 -4.48 10.17 -8.18
N ILE A 35 -4.22 9.69 -9.40
CA ILE A 35 -4.38 8.27 -9.72
C ILE A 35 -3.45 7.43 -8.83
N LEU A 36 -2.19 7.87 -8.68
CA LEU A 36 -1.23 7.18 -7.82
C LEU A 36 -1.71 7.17 -6.35
N ALA A 37 -2.18 8.31 -5.84
CA ALA A 37 -2.69 8.40 -4.47
C ALA A 37 -3.92 7.51 -4.26
N GLN A 38 -4.91 7.56 -5.16
CA GLN A 38 -6.14 6.76 -5.07
C GLN A 38 -5.86 5.26 -5.04
N VAL A 39 -4.96 4.79 -5.90
CA VAL A 39 -4.61 3.36 -5.97
C VAL A 39 -3.90 2.92 -4.68
N LEU A 40 -2.96 3.73 -4.18
CA LEU A 40 -2.18 3.38 -2.99
C LEU A 40 -2.98 3.52 -1.68
N GLU A 41 -3.93 4.47 -1.60
CA GLU A 41 -4.82 4.60 -0.44
C GLU A 41 -5.80 3.43 -0.33
N SER A 42 -6.37 3.00 -1.46
CA SER A 42 -7.29 1.84 -1.49
C SER A 42 -6.58 0.58 -1.01
N GLU A 43 -5.34 0.34 -1.45
CA GLU A 43 -4.59 -0.85 -1.08
C GLU A 43 -4.22 -0.87 0.42
N ALA A 44 -3.87 0.29 0.98
CA ALA A 44 -3.57 0.42 2.40
C ALA A 44 -4.81 0.17 3.28
N ALA A 45 -5.97 0.72 2.90
CA ALA A 45 -7.21 0.48 3.61
C ALA A 45 -7.60 -1.01 3.59
N ASP A 46 -7.51 -1.65 2.42
CA ASP A 46 -7.81 -3.08 2.26
C ASP A 46 -6.85 -3.98 3.04
N PHE A 47 -5.57 -3.60 3.13
CA PHE A 47 -4.58 -4.33 3.91
C PHE A 47 -4.92 -4.33 5.40
N TRP A 48 -5.22 -3.17 5.99
CA TRP A 48 -5.51 -3.07 7.42
C TRP A 48 -6.81 -3.76 7.80
N VAL A 49 -7.85 -3.65 6.97
CA VAL A 49 -9.11 -4.37 7.15
C VAL A 49 -8.88 -5.89 7.11
N ARG A 50 -8.11 -6.38 6.13
CA ARG A 50 -7.74 -7.81 6.05
C ARG A 50 -6.87 -8.26 7.22
N ALA A 51 -5.93 -7.43 7.67
CA ALA A 51 -5.09 -7.72 8.83
C ALA A 51 -5.95 -7.83 10.10
N ASP A 52 -6.92 -6.94 10.27
CA ASP A 52 -7.85 -6.97 11.41
C ASP A 52 -8.74 -8.20 11.39
N ALA A 53 -9.32 -8.55 10.23
CA ALA A 53 -10.07 -9.79 10.05
C ALA A 53 -9.23 -11.03 10.39
N ARG A 54 -7.95 -11.06 10.00
CA ARG A 54 -7.03 -12.13 10.40
C ARG A 54 -6.73 -12.14 11.90
N ARG A 55 -6.59 -10.98 12.55
CA ARG A 55 -6.38 -10.91 14.01
C ARG A 55 -7.61 -11.35 14.80
N ALA A 56 -8.81 -11.07 14.30
CA ALA A 56 -10.06 -11.50 14.91
C ALA A 56 -10.25 -13.02 14.79
N GLN A 57 -9.88 -13.62 13.65
CA GLN A 57 -9.97 -15.08 13.43
C GLN A 57 -8.82 -15.86 14.08
N SER A 58 -7.63 -15.25 14.17
CA SER A 58 -6.49 -15.88 14.82
C SER A 58 -6.64 -15.82 16.35
N ARG A 59 -6.47 -16.96 17.03
CA ARG A 59 -6.34 -16.94 18.49
C ARG A 59 -5.15 -16.06 18.86
N LYS A 60 -5.37 -15.08 19.75
CA LYS A 60 -4.31 -14.24 20.30
C LYS A 60 -3.17 -15.14 20.77
N GLN A 61 -2.05 -15.11 20.07
CA GLN A 61 -0.89 -15.94 20.39
C GLN A 61 -0.34 -15.44 21.73
N ARG A 62 -0.81 -16.03 22.82
CA ARG A 62 -0.33 -15.78 24.19
C ARG A 62 0.91 -16.64 24.44
N SER A 63 1.86 -16.63 23.53
CA SER A 63 3.20 -17.10 23.88
C SER A 63 3.89 -15.94 24.58
N ASP A 64 4.05 -16.03 25.90
CA ASP A 64 5.01 -15.17 26.59
C ASP A 64 6.39 -15.56 26.07
N SER A 65 6.94 -14.76 25.16
CA SER A 65 8.27 -14.98 24.59
C SER A 65 9.35 -15.03 25.68
N ALA A 66 9.11 -14.38 26.83
CA ALA A 66 10.00 -14.46 27.97
C ALA A 66 9.98 -15.84 28.64
N ALA A 67 8.88 -16.60 28.60
CA ALA A 67 8.83 -17.97 29.12
C ALA A 67 9.67 -18.92 28.27
N LEU A 68 9.53 -18.86 26.94
CA LEU A 68 10.31 -19.66 25.99
C LEU A 68 11.82 -19.35 26.07
N GLN A 69 12.17 -18.08 26.29
CA GLN A 69 13.57 -17.67 26.48
C GLN A 69 14.16 -18.14 27.81
N ARG A 70 13.34 -18.35 28.84
CA ARG A 70 13.77 -18.92 30.13
C ARG A 70 14.00 -20.42 30.01
N GLU A 71 13.07 -21.17 29.41
CA GLU A 71 13.25 -22.61 29.12
C GLU A 71 14.53 -22.89 28.33
N MET A 72 14.77 -22.16 27.22
CA MET A 72 16.00 -22.35 26.43
C MET A 72 17.29 -21.97 27.19
N ARG A 73 17.21 -21.11 28.20
CA ARG A 73 18.36 -20.76 29.05
C ARG A 73 18.64 -21.88 30.04
N ASP A 74 17.59 -22.42 30.66
CA ASP A 74 17.70 -23.43 31.71
C ASP A 74 18.05 -24.82 31.15
N GLU A 75 17.88 -25.04 29.85
CA GLU A 75 18.33 -26.23 29.11
C GLU A 75 19.82 -26.23 28.69
N ARG A 76 20.58 -25.15 28.97
CA ARG A 76 22.02 -25.05 28.68
C ARG A 76 22.89 -25.23 29.92
#